data_AF-A0A7S1KA02-F1
#
_entry.id   AF-A0A7S1KA02-F1
#
_cell.length_a   1.000
_cell.length_b   1.000
_cell.length_c   1.000
_cell.angle_alpha   90.00
_cell.angle_beta   90.00
_cell.angle_gamma   90.00
#
_symmetry.space_group_name_H-M   'P 1'
#
loop_
_entity.id
_entity.type
_entity.pdbx_description
1 polymer ?
#
loop_
_entity_poly.entity_id
_entity_poly.type
_entity_poly.pdbx_seq_one_letter_code
_entity_poly.pdbx_strand_id
1 'polypeptide(L)'
;TIGADFVACNCHKWLCGAKGSAFLYVAEPHRQHMRPLVASHGYLSGFSSAFAWTGLQDVGAYLSLDAALAFWRRMGPPAVRVRLHGLLDEATSLLTSSWRTSLPVPIDLLATMALVELPRIDTGTLRRDGA
;
A
#
# COMPACT_ATOMS: atom_id res chain seq x y z
N THR A 1 -12.68 14.74 1.58
CA THR A 1 -12.38 13.72 0.54
C THR A 1 -11.20 14.23 -0.28
N ILE A 2 -10.46 13.36 -0.99
CA ILE A 2 -9.28 13.77 -1.79
C ILE A 2 -9.64 14.21 -3.22
N GLY A 3 -10.94 14.31 -3.56
CA GLY A 3 -11.39 14.74 -4.88
C GLY A 3 -11.10 13.76 -6.04
N ALA A 4 -10.64 12.55 -5.75
CA ALA A 4 -10.33 11.55 -6.78
C ALA A 4 -11.60 10.90 -7.35
N ASP A 5 -11.62 10.69 -8.67
CA ASP A 5 -12.66 9.95 -9.38
C ASP A 5 -12.62 8.44 -9.09
N PHE A 6 -11.41 7.90 -9.00
CA PHE A 6 -11.14 6.49 -8.75
C PHE A 6 -10.01 6.34 -7.75
N VAL A 7 -10.14 5.43 -6.79
CA VAL A 7 -9.07 5.06 -5.86
C VAL A 7 -9.04 3.55 -5.73
N ALA A 8 -7.88 2.96 -5.98
CA ALA A 8 -7.63 1.55 -5.72
C ALA A 8 -6.48 1.42 -4.71
N CYS A 9 -6.62 0.52 -3.74
CA CYS A 9 -5.55 0.26 -2.78
C CYS A 9 -5.64 -1.15 -2.21
N ASN A 10 -4.47 -1.75 -1.97
CA ASN A 10 -4.39 -3.06 -1.35
C ASN A 10 -4.61 -2.94 0.16
N CYS A 11 -5.54 -3.72 0.68
CA CYS A 11 -5.75 -3.83 2.12
C CYS A 11 -4.67 -4.69 2.78
N HIS A 12 -4.03 -5.60 2.04
CA HIS A 12 -3.03 -6.54 2.55
C HIS A 12 -1.59 -6.02 2.61
N LYS A 13 -1.42 -4.69 2.61
CA LYS A 13 -0.12 -4.03 2.82
C LYS A 13 -0.14 -3.33 4.16
N TRP A 14 -0.06 -2.00 4.15
CA TRP A 14 -0.02 -1.17 5.34
C TRP A 14 -1.30 -1.20 6.17
N LEU A 15 -2.44 -1.62 5.60
CA LEU A 15 -3.68 -1.79 6.38
C LEU A 15 -3.70 -3.10 7.19
N CYS A 16 -2.72 -3.99 7.00
CA CYS A 16 -2.62 -5.28 7.71
C CYS A 16 -3.80 -6.24 7.47
N GLY A 17 -4.49 -6.12 6.33
CA GLY A 17 -5.49 -7.08 5.89
C GLY A 17 -4.87 -8.40 5.41
N ALA A 18 -5.67 -9.46 5.33
CA ALA A 18 -5.23 -10.74 4.77
C ALA A 18 -4.95 -10.62 3.26
N LYS A 19 -3.93 -11.32 2.76
CA LYS A 19 -3.57 -11.34 1.33
C LYS A 19 -4.77 -11.71 0.47
N GLY A 20 -4.90 -11.04 -0.68
CA GLY A 20 -6.08 -11.18 -1.56
C GLY A 20 -7.17 -10.13 -1.32
N SER A 21 -6.98 -9.20 -0.39
CA SER A 21 -7.93 -8.10 -0.15
C SER A 21 -7.44 -6.75 -0.70
N ALA A 22 -8.36 -6.01 -1.33
CA ALA A 22 -8.17 -4.64 -1.81
C ALA A 22 -9.52 -3.92 -1.80
N PHE A 23 -9.51 -2.60 -1.92
CA PHE A 23 -10.73 -1.83 -2.17
C PHE A 23 -10.61 -1.03 -3.46
N LEU A 24 -11.77 -0.78 -4.06
CA LEU A 24 -11.96 0.12 -5.19
C LEU A 24 -13.06 1.10 -4.82
N TYR A 25 -12.72 2.38 -4.78
CA TYR A 25 -13.68 3.48 -4.69
C TYR A 25 -13.85 4.09 -6.08
N VAL A 26 -15.11 4.34 -6.43
CA VAL A 26 -15.50 5.02 -7.67
C VAL A 26 -16.51 6.11 -7.33
N ALA A 27 -16.21 7.33 -7.74
CA ALA A 27 -17.11 8.46 -7.59
C ALA A 27 -18.40 8.24 -8.37
N GLU A 28 -19.52 8.74 -7.83
CA GLU A 28 -20.87 8.48 -8.34
C GLU A 28 -21.03 8.66 -9.86
N PRO A 29 -20.54 9.76 -10.48
CA PRO A 29 -20.73 10.00 -11.91
C PRO A 29 -20.15 8.90 -12.81
N HIS A 30 -19.13 8.19 -12.33
CA HIS A 30 -18.39 7.18 -13.08
C HIS A 30 -18.91 5.76 -12.88
N ARG A 31 -19.70 5.49 -11.84
CA ARG A 31 -20.19 4.14 -11.52
C ARG A 31 -20.99 3.51 -12.66
N GLN A 32 -21.79 4.31 -13.36
CA GLN A 32 -22.59 3.84 -14.50
C GLN A 32 -21.75 3.43 -15.71
N HIS A 33 -20.51 3.91 -15.83
CA HIS A 33 -19.60 3.65 -16.94
C HIS A 33 -18.61 2.51 -16.66
N MET A 34 -18.55 2.02 -15.42
CA MET A 34 -17.66 0.94 -15.04
C MET A 34 -18.39 -0.40 -14.95
N ARG A 35 -17.77 -1.47 -15.45
CA ARG A 35 -18.31 -2.83 -15.45
C ARG A 35 -17.26 -3.81 -14.93
N PRO A 36 -17.65 -4.86 -14.20
CA PRO A 36 -16.76 -5.94 -13.82
C PRO A 36 -16.29 -6.69 -15.07
N LEU A 37 -15.04 -7.17 -15.06
CA LEU A 37 -14.51 -8.04 -16.11
C LEU A 37 -15.25 -9.38 -16.16
N VAL A 38 -15.68 -9.87 -15.00
CA VAL A 38 -16.47 -11.10 -14.85
C VAL A 38 -17.88 -10.71 -14.39
N ALA A 39 -18.86 -10.76 -15.30
CA ALA A 39 -20.26 -10.58 -14.97
C ALA A 39 -20.83 -11.89 -14.40
N SER A 40 -21.32 -11.88 -13.16
CA SER A 40 -21.86 -13.06 -12.48
C SER A 40 -22.98 -12.70 -11.50
N HIS A 41 -23.15 -13.48 -10.43
CA HIS A 41 -24.15 -13.23 -9.39
C HIS A 41 -24.04 -11.80 -8.85
N GLY A 42 -25.16 -11.07 -8.87
CA GLY A 42 -25.22 -9.67 -8.44
C GLY A 42 -24.99 -8.63 -9.54
N TYR A 43 -24.67 -9.02 -10.77
CA TYR A 43 -24.37 -8.07 -11.88
C TYR A 43 -25.46 -7.00 -12.11
N LEU A 44 -26.74 -7.36 -12.00
CA LEU A 44 -27.87 -6.43 -12.18
C LEU A 44 -28.40 -5.85 -10.85
N SER A 45 -27.75 -6.14 -9.73
CA SER A 45 -28.21 -5.80 -8.38
C SER A 45 -27.51 -4.56 -7.80
N GLY A 46 -27.09 -3.65 -8.69
CA GLY A 46 -26.40 -2.41 -8.34
C GLY A 46 -24.87 -2.52 -8.37
N PHE A 47 -24.22 -1.36 -8.26
CA PHE A 47 -22.78 -1.23 -8.54
C PHE A 47 -21.91 -2.18 -7.70
N SER A 48 -21.98 -2.10 -6.36
CA SER A 48 -21.14 -2.96 -5.50
C SER A 48 -21.45 -4.44 -5.69
N SER A 49 -22.71 -4.80 -5.88
CA SER A 49 -23.12 -6.20 -6.10
C SER A 49 -22.55 -6.75 -7.40
N ALA A 50 -22.44 -5.93 -8.44
CA ALA A 50 -21.84 -6.34 -9.71
C ALA A 50 -20.36 -6.75 -9.60
N PHE A 51 -19.63 -6.23 -8.61
CA PHE A 51 -18.24 -6.60 -8.35
C PHE A 51 -18.07 -7.64 -7.24
N ALA A 52 -19.16 -8.06 -6.57
CA ALA A 52 -19.08 -8.90 -5.38
C ALA A 52 -18.69 -10.35 -5.70
N TRP A 53 -19.03 -10.85 -6.90
CA TRP A 53 -18.78 -12.24 -7.27
C TRP A 53 -18.10 -12.37 -8.63
N THR A 54 -16.85 -12.81 -8.62
CA THR A 54 -16.04 -13.04 -9.83
C THR A 54 -15.71 -14.51 -10.06
N GLY A 55 -16.42 -15.42 -9.37
CA GLY A 55 -16.14 -16.85 -9.33
C GLY A 55 -15.86 -17.35 -7.92
N LEU A 56 -15.79 -18.68 -7.78
CA LEU A 56 -15.48 -19.34 -6.50
C LEU A 56 -14.09 -18.91 -6.02
N GLN A 57 -14.03 -18.27 -4.86
CA GLN A 57 -12.80 -17.78 -4.25
C GLN A 57 -12.90 -17.83 -2.73
N ASP A 58 -11.76 -17.83 -2.06
CA ASP A 58 -11.71 -17.64 -0.62
C ASP A 58 -12.09 -16.20 -0.26
N VAL A 59 -13.26 -16.02 0.33
CA VAL A 59 -13.77 -14.71 0.78
C VAL A 59 -13.30 -14.34 2.18
N GLY A 60 -12.56 -15.22 2.88
CA GLY A 60 -12.03 -14.98 4.22
C GLY A 60 -11.14 -13.74 4.29
N ALA A 61 -10.43 -13.42 3.20
CA ALA A 61 -9.66 -12.19 3.12
C ALA A 61 -10.53 -10.92 3.20
N TYR A 62 -11.73 -10.93 2.63
CA TYR A 62 -12.67 -9.80 2.72
C TYR A 62 -13.36 -9.77 4.09
N LEU A 63 -13.81 -10.92 4.59
CA LEU A 63 -14.52 -11.02 5.87
C LEU A 63 -13.63 -10.64 7.07
N SER A 64 -12.31 -10.82 6.96
CA SER A 64 -11.37 -10.43 8.01
C SER A 64 -11.02 -8.93 8.03
N LEU A 65 -11.46 -8.14 7.04
CA LEU A 65 -11.14 -6.71 6.99
C LEU A 65 -11.67 -5.92 8.19
N ASP A 66 -12.81 -6.34 8.76
CA ASP A 66 -13.36 -5.68 9.95
C ASP A 66 -12.40 -5.76 11.15
N ALA A 67 -11.68 -6.87 11.31
CA ALA A 67 -10.67 -7.02 12.35
C ALA A 67 -9.48 -6.08 12.13
N ALA A 68 -9.00 -5.96 10.89
CA ALA A 68 -7.92 -5.02 10.53
C ALA A 68 -8.35 -3.56 10.76
N LEU A 69 -9.58 -3.20 10.39
CA LEU A 69 -10.12 -1.86 10.63
C LEU A 69 -10.30 -1.57 12.12
N ALA A 70 -10.77 -2.54 12.90
CA ALA A 70 -10.88 -2.41 14.36
C ALA A 70 -9.51 -2.21 15.02
N PHE A 71 -8.49 -2.94 14.57
CA PHE A 71 -7.10 -2.73 15.01
C PHE A 71 -6.65 -1.29 14.73
N TRP A 72 -6.82 -0.79 13.50
CA TRP A 72 -6.40 0.57 13.15
C TRP A 72 -7.15 1.67 13.91
N ARG A 73 -8.46 1.48 14.15
CA ARG A 73 -9.25 2.41 14.98
C ARG A 73 -8.69 2.49 16.40
N ARG A 74 -8.32 1.35 17.00
CA ARG A 74 -7.72 1.30 18.34
C ARG A 74 -6.33 1.94 18.39
N MET A 75 -5.51 1.75 17.35
CA MET A 75 -4.15 2.29 17.30
C MET A 75 -4.10 3.81 17.09
N GLY A 76 -5.14 4.42 16.50
CA GLY A 76 -5.15 5.84 16.20
C GLY A 76 -4.24 6.17 14.99
N PRO A 77 -4.77 6.13 13.76
CA PRO A 77 -3.95 6.25 12.55
C PRO A 77 -3.06 7.51 12.46
N PRO A 78 -3.47 8.70 12.93
CA PRO A 78 -2.59 9.87 12.94
C PRO A 78 -1.32 9.67 13.77
N ALA A 79 -1.43 9.10 14.97
CA ALA A 79 -0.29 8.86 15.85
C ALA A 79 0.66 7.80 15.26
N VAL A 80 0.10 6.73 14.68
CA VAL A 80 0.88 5.72 13.97
C VAL A 80 1.64 6.32 12.79
N ARG A 81 1.02 7.21 12.00
CA ARG A 81 1.70 7.89 10.89
C ARG A 81 2.88 8.74 11.36
N VAL A 82 2.70 9.53 12.42
CA VAL A 82 3.81 10.31 13.02
C VAL A 82 4.94 9.40 13.46
N ARG A 83 4.62 8.29 14.14
CA ARG A 83 5.65 7.34 14.59
C ARG A 83 6.39 6.67 13.43
N LEU A 84 5.67 6.20 12.41
CA LEU A 84 6.28 5.55 11.25
C LEU A 84 7.15 6.52 10.44
N HIS A 85 6.71 7.77 10.29
CA HIS A 85 7.49 8.79 9.60
C HIS A 85 8.75 9.19 10.41
N GLY A 86 8.63 9.32 11.74
CA GLY A 86 9.80 9.55 12.59
C GLY A 86 10.84 8.42 12.51
N LEU A 87 10.39 7.16 12.50
CA LEU A 87 11.27 6.00 12.28
C LEU A 87 11.94 6.02 10.89
N LEU A 88 11.21 6.47 9.87
CA LEU A 88 11.76 6.62 8.52
C LEU A 88 12.87 7.68 8.49
N ASP A 89 12.62 8.84 9.10
CA ASP A 89 13.59 9.93 9.19
C ASP A 89 14.85 9.51 9.99
N GLU A 90 14.66 8.89 11.16
CA GLU A 90 15.76 8.33 11.96
C GLU A 90 16.63 7.35 11.15
N ALA A 91 15.98 6.39 10.46
CA ALA A 91 16.69 5.38 9.68
C ALA A 91 17.41 5.99 8.46
N THR A 92 16.76 6.91 7.74
CA THR A 92 17.36 7.54 6.56
C THR A 92 18.50 8.49 6.92
N SER A 93 18.39 9.24 8.02
CA SER A 93 19.45 10.08 8.57
C SER A 93 20.68 9.25 8.97
N LEU A 94 20.45 8.11 9.63
CA LEU A 94 21.52 7.17 10.00
C LEU A 94 22.26 6.65 8.76
N LEU A 95 21.51 6.18 7.75
CA LEU A 95 22.10 5.58 6.54
C LEU A 95 22.83 6.62 5.69
N THR A 96 22.22 7.78 5.43
CA THR A 96 22.82 8.85 4.61
C THR A 96 24.10 9.40 5.25
N SER A 97 24.11 9.56 6.58
CA SER A 97 25.30 9.99 7.32
C SER A 97 26.41 8.93 7.31
N SER A 98 26.06 7.66 7.50
CA SER A 98 27.03 6.55 7.51
C SER A 98 27.65 6.31 6.14
N TRP A 99 26.84 6.40 5.08
CA TRP A 99 27.28 6.15 3.71
C TRP A 99 27.78 7.39 3.00
N ARG A 100 27.61 8.58 3.60
CA ARG A 100 27.91 9.88 2.99
C ARG A 100 27.18 10.06 1.65
N THR A 101 25.92 9.64 1.63
CA THR A 101 25.02 9.72 0.48
C THR A 101 23.80 10.56 0.82
N SER A 102 22.83 10.63 -0.09
CA SER A 102 21.64 11.47 0.05
C SER A 102 20.35 10.71 -0.21
N LEU A 103 19.22 11.34 0.13
CA LEU A 103 17.91 10.91 -0.32
C LEU A 103 17.64 11.50 -1.72
N PRO A 104 17.15 10.70 -2.67
CA PRO A 104 16.76 11.21 -4.00
C PRO A 104 15.46 12.04 -3.95
N VAL A 105 14.71 11.97 -2.85
CA VAL A 105 13.43 12.67 -2.65
C VAL A 105 13.42 13.28 -1.24
N PRO A 106 12.96 14.53 -1.06
CA PRO A 106 12.83 15.15 0.26
C PRO A 106 11.98 14.31 1.23
N ILE A 107 12.38 14.22 2.49
CA ILE A 107 11.73 13.39 3.51
C ILE A 107 10.24 13.74 3.68
N ASP A 108 9.88 15.03 3.62
CA ASP A 108 8.50 15.51 3.77
C ASP A 108 7.53 15.02 2.68
N LEU A 109 8.05 14.55 1.54
CA LEU A 109 7.26 13.98 0.45
C LEU A 109 7.12 12.45 0.56
N LEU A 110 7.75 11.82 1.55
CA LEU A 110 7.75 10.38 1.77
C LEU A 110 6.78 10.00 2.89
N ALA A 111 6.11 8.86 2.71
CA ALA A 111 5.18 8.34 3.72
C ALA A 111 5.92 7.46 4.75
N THR A 112 5.99 6.16 4.49
CA THR A 112 6.55 5.15 5.40
C THR A 112 7.65 4.30 4.74
N MET A 113 8.15 4.76 3.60
CA MET A 113 9.23 4.13 2.84
C MET A 113 10.09 5.21 2.20
N ALA A 114 11.39 4.96 2.10
CA ALA A 114 12.36 5.83 1.45
C ALA A 114 13.37 4.98 0.68
N LEU A 115 13.93 5.56 -0.37
CA LEU A 115 15.11 5.04 -1.04
C LEU A 115 16.32 5.82 -0.52
N VAL A 116 17.39 5.12 -0.17
CA VAL A 116 18.67 5.74 0.19
C VAL A 116 19.69 5.34 -0.85
N GLU A 117 20.42 6.32 -1.37
CA GLU A 117 21.51 6.06 -2.30
C GLU A 117 22.60 5.21 -1.63
N LEU A 118 23.02 4.15 -2.31
CA LEU A 118 24.13 3.30 -1.85
C LEU A 118 25.45 4.05 -2.04
N PRO A 119 26.44 3.85 -1.15
CA PRO A 119 27.77 4.41 -1.36
C PRO A 119 28.38 3.84 -2.64
N ARG A 120 29.26 4.60 -3.29
CA ARG A 120 30.02 4.07 -4.44
C ARG A 120 30.82 2.85 -3.99
N ILE A 121 30.49 1.70 -4.55
CA ILE A 121 31.25 0.47 -4.36
C ILE A 121 32.28 0.41 -5.49
N ASP A 122 33.56 0.37 -5.14
CA ASP A 122 34.59 0.06 -6.12
C ASP A 122 34.52 -1.42 -6.51
N THR A 123 33.89 -1.68 -7.65
CA THR A 123 33.72 -3.04 -8.19
C THR A 123 35.05 -3.69 -8.58
N GLY A 124 36.15 -2.94 -8.66
CA GLY A 124 37.49 -3.47 -8.89
C GLY A 124 38.04 -4.34 -7.76
N THR A 125 37.42 -4.28 -6.57
CA THR A 125 37.77 -5.10 -5.39
C THR A 125 36.81 -6.27 -5.15
N LEU A 126 35.75 -6.41 -5.95
CA LEU A 126 34.85 -7.56 -5.91
C LEU A 126 35.56 -8.79 -6.50
N ARG A 127 36.42 -9.42 -5.70
CA ARG A 127 36.92 -10.75 -5.99
C ARG A 127 35.78 -11.74 -5.80
N ARG A 128 35.52 -12.58 -6.81
CA ARG A 128 34.85 -13.87 -6.55
C ARG A 128 35.84 -14.67 -5.72
N ASP A 129 35.58 -14.83 -4.44
CA ASP A 129 36.29 -15.83 -3.65
C ASP A 129 36.01 -17.22 -4.28
N GLY A 130 37.04 -17.82 -4.89
CA GLY A 130 37.04 -19.23 -5.32
C GLY A 130 36.54 -19.54 -6.73
N ALA A 131 37.22 -19.04 -7.77
CA ALA A 131 37.21 -19.66 -9.10
C ALA A 131 38.64 -20.00 -9.54
#